data_AF-A0A930SSM7-F1
#
_entry.id   AF-A0A930SSM7-F1
#
_cell.length_a   1.000
_cell.length_b   1.000
_cell.length_c   1.000
_cell.angle_alpha   90.00
_cell.angle_beta   90.00
_cell.angle_gamma   90.00
#
_symmetry.space_group_name_H-M   'P 1'
#
loop_
_entity.id
_entity.type
_entity.pdbx_description
1 polymer ?
#
loop_
_entity_poly.entity_id
_entity_poly.type
_entity_poly.pdbx_seq_one_letter_code
_entity_poly.pdbx_strand_id
1 'polypeptide(L)'
;MVMSFSHPPRILFLYGSLRDRSYSRLLAEEAARIIQDMGAEVRFFDPRELPLFGAVPETHPKVQELRELSQWSEGQVWSSPELHGNISGLMKTQIDWIPLTMGAIRPTQGRTLAVMQVSGGSQSFNAVNTLRIMGRWMRMFTIPNQSSVPKAYQEFNEDGTMKDSPYRDRVVDVMEELYRFTLLLRERVDELTDRYSERKAATVKQVETTAKQALS
;
A
#
# COMPACT_ATOMS: atom_id res chain seq x y z
N MET A 1 -26.47 7.24 2.84
CA MET A 1 -25.98 7.44 1.46
C MET A 1 -25.78 6.05 0.87
N VAL A 2 -26.67 5.59 0.00
CA VAL A 2 -26.50 4.29 -0.66
C VAL A 2 -25.49 4.50 -1.77
N MET A 3 -24.20 4.30 -1.47
CA MET A 3 -23.16 4.30 -2.50
C MET A 3 -23.23 2.96 -3.22
N SER A 4 -23.86 2.95 -4.39
CA SER A 4 -23.93 1.77 -5.25
C SER A 4 -22.63 1.64 -6.03
N PHE A 5 -21.61 1.08 -5.39
CA PHE A 5 -20.38 0.75 -6.07
C PHE A 5 -20.56 -0.51 -6.94
N SER A 6 -19.96 -0.54 -8.13
CA SER A 6 -20.04 -1.69 -9.04
C SER A 6 -19.21 -2.89 -8.60
N HIS A 7 -18.32 -2.71 -7.62
CA HIS A 7 -17.53 -3.77 -7.00
C HIS A 7 -17.07 -3.44 -5.57
N PRO A 8 -16.71 -4.46 -4.77
CA PRO A 8 -16.05 -4.30 -3.47
C PRO A 8 -14.79 -3.42 -3.53
N PRO A 9 -14.44 -2.66 -2.48
CA PRO A 9 -13.15 -1.99 -2.39
C PRO A 9 -11.98 -2.96 -2.55
N ARG A 10 -11.04 -2.64 -3.43
CA ARG A 10 -9.90 -3.52 -3.73
C ARG A 10 -8.69 -3.16 -2.90
N ILE A 11 -8.27 -4.04 -2.00
CA ILE A 11 -7.18 -3.78 -1.06
C ILE A 11 -6.03 -4.76 -1.30
N LEU A 12 -4.86 -4.20 -1.65
CA LEU A 12 -3.62 -4.97 -1.80
C LEU A 12 -2.85 -5.00 -0.47
N PHE A 13 -2.48 -6.19 -0.03
CA PHE A 13 -1.64 -6.40 1.14
C PHE A 13 -0.21 -6.77 0.73
N LEU A 14 0.76 -6.03 1.29
CA LEU A 14 2.19 -6.30 1.18
C LEU A 14 2.77 -6.56 2.57
N TYR A 15 3.64 -7.56 2.71
CA TYR A 15 4.29 -7.90 3.98
C TYR A 15 5.81 -8.00 3.88
N GLY A 16 6.51 -7.66 4.96
CA GLY A 16 7.97 -7.48 4.99
C GLY A 16 8.80 -8.66 5.49
N SER A 17 8.30 -9.90 5.50
CA SER A 17 9.12 -11.05 5.93
C SER A 17 8.70 -12.38 5.30
N LEU A 18 9.70 -13.14 4.86
CA LEU A 18 9.60 -14.50 4.31
C LEU A 18 9.80 -15.62 5.34
N ARG A 19 10.01 -15.28 6.62
CA ARG A 19 10.15 -16.30 7.67
C ARG A 19 8.89 -17.17 7.70
N ASP A 20 9.05 -18.47 7.96
CA ASP A 20 7.93 -19.41 8.06
C ASP A 20 6.86 -18.87 9.02
N ARG A 21 7.30 -18.48 10.22
CA ARG A 21 6.50 -17.74 11.20
C ARG A 21 6.79 -16.24 11.14
N SER A 22 6.23 -15.59 10.13
CA SER A 22 6.34 -14.15 9.89
C SER A 22 5.19 -13.39 10.57
N TYR A 23 5.47 -12.69 11.68
CA TYR A 23 4.44 -11.90 12.37
C TYR A 23 3.90 -10.73 11.54
N SER A 24 4.68 -10.17 10.62
CA SER A 24 4.17 -9.13 9.71
C SER A 24 3.19 -9.72 8.69
N ARG A 25 3.42 -10.95 8.23
CA ARG A 25 2.46 -11.70 7.39
C ARG A 25 1.21 -12.07 8.19
N LEU A 26 1.35 -12.61 9.39
CA LEU A 26 0.21 -12.95 10.26
C LEU A 26 -0.64 -11.71 10.61
N LEU A 27 0.00 -10.57 10.90
CA LEU A 27 -0.69 -9.30 11.13
C LEU A 27 -1.44 -8.82 9.88
N ALA A 28 -0.85 -9.00 8.70
CA ALA A 28 -1.50 -8.67 7.43
C ALA A 28 -2.69 -9.60 7.14
N GLU A 29 -2.58 -10.90 7.44
CA GLU A 29 -3.67 -11.88 7.32
C GLU A 29 -4.84 -11.57 8.26
N GLU A 30 -4.56 -11.15 9.50
CA GLU A 30 -5.61 -10.72 10.43
C GLU A 30 -6.32 -9.46 9.94
N ALA A 31 -5.54 -8.45 9.52
CA ALA A 31 -6.08 -7.22 8.94
C ALA A 31 -6.91 -7.49 7.66
N ALA A 32 -6.49 -8.45 6.84
CA ALA A 32 -7.24 -8.88 5.67
C ALA A 32 -8.59 -9.50 6.04
N ARG A 33 -8.63 -10.41 7.02
CA ARG A 33 -9.90 -10.99 7.51
C ARG A 33 -10.86 -9.89 7.96
N ILE A 34 -10.38 -8.95 8.77
CA ILE A 34 -11.17 -7.83 9.29
C ILE A 34 -11.76 -6.98 8.16
N ILE A 35 -10.95 -6.57 7.17
CA ILE A 35 -11.45 -5.70 6.09
C ILE A 35 -12.30 -6.45 5.06
N GLN A 36 -12.08 -7.76 4.90
CA GLN A 36 -12.96 -8.62 4.11
C GLN A 36 -14.36 -8.73 4.73
N ASP A 37 -14.44 -8.87 6.07
CA ASP A 37 -15.72 -8.88 6.79
C ASP A 37 -16.48 -7.55 6.64
N MET A 38 -15.77 -6.45 6.41
CA MET A 38 -16.36 -5.14 6.09
C MET A 38 -16.84 -5.03 4.63
N GLY A 39 -16.47 -5.98 3.77
CA GLY A 39 -16.91 -6.06 2.38
C GLY A 39 -15.85 -5.70 1.33
N ALA A 40 -14.55 -5.72 1.65
CA ALA A 40 -13.48 -5.50 0.68
C ALA A 40 -13.07 -6.77 -0.08
N GLU A 41 -12.66 -6.62 -1.35
CA GLU A 41 -11.91 -7.63 -2.10
C GLU A 41 -10.43 -7.48 -1.73
N VAL A 42 -9.80 -8.56 -1.25
CA VAL A 42 -8.41 -8.55 -0.79
C VAL A 42 -7.53 -9.43 -1.68
N ARG A 43 -6.34 -8.94 -1.99
CA ARG A 43 -5.26 -9.74 -2.58
C ARG A 43 -3.95 -9.52 -1.84
N PHE A 44 -3.17 -10.58 -1.73
CA PHE A 44 -1.81 -10.55 -1.23
C PHE A 44 -0.84 -10.66 -2.38
N PHE A 45 0.29 -9.99 -2.27
CA PHE A 45 1.46 -10.31 -3.08
C PHE A 45 2.40 -11.22 -2.28
N ASP A 46 2.79 -12.36 -2.85
CA ASP A 46 3.84 -13.22 -2.28
C ASP A 46 5.22 -12.80 -2.82
N PRO A 47 6.15 -12.30 -1.99
CA PRO A 47 7.43 -11.77 -2.46
C PRO A 47 8.58 -12.80 -2.50
N ARG A 48 8.34 -14.11 -2.29
CA ARG A 48 9.41 -15.15 -2.21
C ARG A 48 10.38 -15.19 -3.39
N GLU A 49 9.93 -14.81 -4.57
CA GLU A 49 10.74 -14.80 -5.80
C GLU A 49 10.90 -13.39 -6.39
N LEU A 50 10.59 -12.35 -5.61
CA LEU A 50 10.78 -10.98 -6.07
C LEU A 50 12.29 -10.66 -6.11
N PRO A 51 12.86 -10.34 -7.28
CA PRO A 51 14.27 -10.03 -7.41
C PRO A 51 14.62 -8.70 -6.73
N LEU A 52 15.90 -8.47 -6.44
CA LEU A 52 16.35 -7.16 -5.99
C LEU A 52 16.06 -6.10 -7.06
N PHE A 53 15.65 -4.91 -6.62
CA PHE A 53 15.38 -3.81 -7.53
C PHE A 53 16.60 -3.49 -8.40
N GLY A 54 16.39 -3.43 -9.72
CA GLY A 54 17.45 -3.18 -10.70
C GLY A 54 18.28 -4.41 -11.10
N ALA A 55 18.05 -5.59 -10.52
CA ALA A 55 18.80 -6.80 -10.86
C ALA A 55 18.32 -7.49 -12.14
N VAL A 56 17.06 -7.27 -12.54
CA VAL A 56 16.43 -7.89 -13.72
C VAL A 56 15.59 -6.88 -14.49
N PRO A 57 15.22 -7.16 -15.75
CA PRO A 57 14.26 -6.34 -16.48
C PRO A 57 12.90 -6.26 -15.77
N GLU A 58 12.16 -5.18 -16.02
CA GLU A 58 10.81 -5.02 -15.47
C GLU A 58 9.80 -6.05 -15.99
N THR A 59 10.11 -6.76 -17.07
CA THR A 59 9.31 -7.86 -17.63
C THR A 59 9.36 -9.15 -16.78
N HIS A 60 10.14 -9.18 -15.70
CA HIS A 60 10.19 -10.33 -14.80
C HIS A 60 8.78 -10.65 -14.25
N PRO A 61 8.33 -11.93 -14.25
CA PRO A 61 6.95 -12.30 -13.89
C PRO A 61 6.50 -11.74 -12.53
N LYS A 62 7.31 -11.89 -11.48
CA LYS A 62 6.98 -11.35 -10.15
C LYS A 62 6.91 -9.82 -10.09
N VAL A 63 7.65 -9.11 -10.94
CA VAL A 63 7.61 -7.65 -11.03
C VAL A 63 6.31 -7.22 -11.71
N GLN A 64 5.92 -7.90 -12.79
CA GLN A 64 4.65 -7.68 -13.47
C GLN A 64 3.46 -7.95 -12.54
N GLU A 65 3.45 -9.10 -11.86
CA GLU A 65 2.41 -9.47 -10.89
C GLU A 65 2.23 -8.39 -9.80
N LEU A 66 3.33 -7.92 -9.20
CA LEU A 66 3.29 -6.86 -8.19
C LEU A 66 2.71 -5.55 -8.75
N ARG A 67 3.10 -5.17 -9.96
CA ARG A 67 2.63 -3.94 -10.61
C ARG A 67 1.16 -4.04 -11.01
N GLU A 68 0.71 -5.19 -11.52
CA GLU A 68 -0.68 -5.47 -11.85
C GLU A 68 -1.56 -5.44 -10.60
N LEU A 69 -1.11 -6.03 -9.49
CA LEU A 69 -1.80 -5.95 -8.20
C LEU A 69 -1.87 -4.52 -7.68
N SER A 70 -0.79 -3.76 -7.77
CA SER A 70 -0.78 -2.35 -7.38
C SER A 70 -1.76 -1.53 -8.22
N GLN A 71 -1.79 -1.75 -9.54
CA GLN A 71 -2.74 -1.13 -10.44
C GLN A 71 -4.19 -1.51 -10.14
N TRP A 72 -4.46 -2.79 -9.86
CA TRP A 72 -5.77 -3.31 -9.47
C TRP A 72 -6.31 -2.70 -8.17
N SER A 73 -5.41 -2.37 -7.23
CA SER A 73 -5.78 -1.87 -5.91
C SER A 73 -6.43 -0.48 -5.96
N GLU A 74 -7.32 -0.21 -5.01
CA GLU A 74 -7.87 1.13 -4.70
C GLU A 74 -7.32 1.65 -3.36
N GLY A 75 -6.92 0.71 -2.49
CA GLY A 75 -6.18 0.95 -1.26
C GLY A 75 -5.13 -0.12 -1.03
N GLN A 76 -4.16 0.15 -0.16
CA GLN A 76 -3.14 -0.83 0.21
C GLN A 76 -2.91 -0.88 1.73
N VAL A 77 -2.41 -2.02 2.18
CA VAL A 77 -1.91 -2.24 3.54
C VAL A 77 -0.47 -2.70 3.46
N TRP A 78 0.43 -1.97 4.11
CA TRP A 78 1.85 -2.33 4.18
C TRP A 78 2.22 -2.73 5.61
N SER A 79 2.55 -4.01 5.80
CA SER A 79 2.92 -4.59 7.09
C SER A 79 4.39 -4.98 7.12
N SER A 80 5.23 -4.19 7.80
CA SER A 80 6.67 -4.43 7.86
C SER A 80 7.11 -4.84 9.28
N PRO A 81 7.98 -5.85 9.45
CA PRO A 81 8.66 -5.98 10.72
C PRO A 81 9.67 -4.84 10.89
N GLU A 82 9.93 -4.47 12.13
CA GLU A 82 11.06 -3.62 12.47
C GLU A 82 12.33 -4.46 12.58
N LEU A 83 13.25 -4.29 11.64
CA LEU A 83 14.55 -4.95 11.62
C LEU A 83 15.63 -3.88 11.78
N HIS A 84 16.48 -4.06 12.80
CA HIS A 84 17.53 -3.10 13.16
C HIS A 84 17.02 -1.65 13.28
N GLY A 85 15.81 -1.48 13.84
CA GLY A 85 15.20 -0.17 14.05
C GLY A 85 14.64 0.50 12.80
N ASN A 86 14.43 -0.24 11.69
CA ASN A 86 13.87 0.30 10.45
C ASN A 86 12.97 -0.72 9.74
N ILE A 87 12.40 -0.35 8.59
CA ILE A 87 11.65 -1.27 7.72
C ILE A 87 12.55 -2.42 7.24
N SER A 88 11.95 -3.59 6.99
CA SER A 88 12.65 -4.67 6.30
C SER A 88 13.11 -4.29 4.89
N GLY A 89 14.24 -4.85 4.46
CA GLY A 89 14.70 -4.76 3.07
C GLY A 89 13.66 -5.31 2.09
N LEU A 90 12.97 -6.41 2.43
CA LEU A 90 11.92 -7.01 1.60
C LEU A 90 10.74 -6.07 1.36
N MET A 91 10.29 -5.36 2.40
CA MET A 91 9.23 -4.36 2.26
C MET A 91 9.67 -3.22 1.34
N LYS A 92 10.91 -2.76 1.51
CA LYS A 92 11.50 -1.71 0.66
C LYS A 92 11.62 -2.15 -0.80
N THR A 93 12.11 -3.36 -1.06
CA THR A 93 12.25 -3.91 -2.41
C THR A 93 10.91 -4.01 -3.13
N GLN A 94 9.82 -4.42 -2.44
CA GLN A 94 8.48 -4.40 -3.02
C GLN A 94 8.08 -2.99 -3.48
N ILE A 95 8.23 -1.98 -2.62
CA ILE A 95 7.84 -0.61 -2.98
C ILE A 95 8.73 -0.06 -4.10
N ASP A 96 10.03 -0.38 -4.11
CA ASP A 96 10.97 0.07 -5.15
C ASP A 96 10.59 -0.42 -6.56
N TRP A 97 9.99 -1.61 -6.67
CA TRP A 97 9.52 -2.14 -7.95
C TRP A 97 8.27 -1.47 -8.50
N ILE A 98 7.57 -0.66 -7.70
CA ILE A 98 6.37 0.07 -8.10
C ILE A 98 6.77 1.48 -8.54
N PRO A 99 6.73 1.80 -9.84
CA PRO A 99 7.07 3.15 -10.31
C PRO A 99 5.92 4.14 -10.06
N LEU A 100 6.22 5.44 -10.07
CA LEU A 100 5.20 6.49 -10.01
C LEU A 100 4.36 6.57 -11.30
N THR A 101 4.93 6.18 -12.44
CA THR A 101 4.30 6.23 -13.76
C THR A 101 4.74 5.06 -14.62
N MET A 102 3.80 4.42 -15.33
CA MET A 102 4.02 3.43 -16.39
C MET A 102 3.26 3.90 -17.64
N GLY A 103 3.92 4.68 -18.49
CA GLY A 103 3.22 5.40 -19.55
C GLY A 103 2.17 6.35 -18.96
N ALA A 104 0.89 6.15 -19.30
CA ALA A 104 -0.23 6.91 -18.77
C ALA A 104 -0.74 6.41 -17.39
N ILE A 105 -0.35 5.20 -16.98
CA ILE A 105 -0.85 4.56 -15.75
C ILE A 105 -0.04 5.06 -14.55
N ARG A 106 -0.73 5.36 -13.44
CA ARG A 106 -0.12 5.74 -12.16
C ARG A 106 -0.52 4.69 -11.10
N PRO A 107 0.33 3.68 -10.81
CA PRO A 107 -0.06 2.51 -10.02
C PRO A 107 -0.43 2.77 -8.56
N THR A 108 0.01 3.88 -7.97
CA THR A 108 -0.24 4.19 -6.55
C THR A 108 -0.92 5.52 -6.31
N GLN A 109 -0.88 6.44 -7.29
CA GLN A 109 -1.33 7.81 -7.06
C GLN A 109 -2.82 7.84 -6.69
N GLY A 110 -3.15 8.59 -5.63
CA GLY A 110 -4.53 8.82 -5.19
C GLY A 110 -5.19 7.63 -4.48
N ARG A 111 -4.51 6.48 -4.38
CA ARG A 111 -4.97 5.32 -3.62
C ARG A 111 -4.78 5.54 -2.12
N THR A 112 -5.61 4.90 -1.31
CA THR A 112 -5.49 4.93 0.15
C THR A 112 -4.37 4.00 0.63
N LEU A 113 -3.78 4.31 1.78
CA LEU A 113 -2.74 3.48 2.39
C LEU A 113 -2.93 3.40 3.91
N ALA A 114 -2.91 2.18 4.46
CA ALA A 114 -2.66 1.94 5.87
C ALA A 114 -1.26 1.34 6.06
N VAL A 115 -0.59 1.75 7.14
CA VAL A 115 0.75 1.26 7.50
C VAL A 115 0.71 0.56 8.84
N MET A 116 1.38 -0.59 8.90
CA MET A 116 1.43 -1.45 10.07
C MET A 116 2.86 -1.93 10.32
N GLN A 117 3.21 -2.13 11.59
CA GLN A 117 4.44 -2.82 11.94
C GLN A 117 4.29 -3.84 13.05
N VAL A 118 5.24 -4.76 13.09
CA VAL A 118 5.49 -5.65 14.23
C VAL A 118 6.93 -5.47 14.72
N SER A 119 7.14 -5.65 16.02
CA SER A 119 8.46 -5.65 16.66
C SER A 119 8.62 -6.90 17.53
N GLY A 120 9.84 -7.43 17.61
CA GLY A 120 10.19 -8.46 18.60
C GLY A 120 10.46 -7.89 20.00
N GLY A 121 10.70 -6.58 20.11
CA GLY A 121 11.03 -5.89 21.35
C GLY A 121 9.90 -4.99 21.85
N SER A 122 10.28 -3.99 22.65
CA SER A 122 9.37 -2.92 23.10
C SER A 122 8.75 -2.15 21.93
N GLN A 123 7.71 -1.39 22.24
CA GLN A 123 7.00 -0.59 21.25
C GLN A 123 7.93 0.43 20.58
N SER A 124 7.77 0.54 19.27
CA SER A 124 8.51 1.44 18.39
C SER A 124 7.58 1.88 17.27
N PHE A 125 7.97 2.93 16.55
CA PHE A 125 7.21 3.46 15.42
C PHE A 125 8.11 3.72 14.20
N ASN A 126 9.35 3.26 14.23
CA ASN A 126 10.32 3.62 13.20
C ASN A 126 9.89 3.09 11.83
N ALA A 127 9.45 1.83 11.76
CA ALA A 127 9.02 1.24 10.50
C ALA A 127 7.77 1.94 9.94
N VAL A 128 6.72 2.18 10.74
CA VAL A 128 5.51 2.88 10.26
C VAL A 128 5.78 4.34 9.90
N ASN A 129 6.68 5.02 10.59
CA ASN A 129 7.09 6.39 10.24
C ASN A 129 7.76 6.43 8.86
N THR A 130 8.69 5.51 8.61
CA THR A 130 9.32 5.37 7.29
C THR A 130 8.27 5.02 6.22
N LEU A 131 7.37 4.08 6.49
CA LEU A 131 6.32 3.69 5.52
C LEU A 131 5.35 4.84 5.22
N ARG A 132 5.00 5.67 6.21
CA ARG A 132 4.16 6.85 6.02
C ARG A 132 4.84 7.89 5.14
N ILE A 133 6.13 8.13 5.36
CA ILE A 133 6.95 8.95 4.47
C ILE A 133 6.94 8.33 3.06
N MET A 134 7.20 7.04 2.92
CA MET A 134 7.15 6.37 1.61
C MET A 134 5.77 6.50 0.92
N GLY A 135 4.67 6.35 1.66
CA GLY A 135 3.31 6.54 1.14
C GLY A 135 3.10 7.93 0.52
N ARG A 136 3.62 8.97 1.17
CA ARG A 136 3.64 10.33 0.61
C ARG A 136 4.44 10.41 -0.70
N TRP A 137 5.62 9.78 -0.75
CA TRP A 137 6.43 9.71 -1.98
C TRP A 137 5.68 8.98 -3.11
N MET A 138 4.96 7.92 -2.77
CA MET A 138 4.10 7.15 -3.68
C MET A 138 2.79 7.86 -4.03
N ARG A 139 2.59 9.10 -3.54
CA ARG A 139 1.40 9.95 -3.76
C ARG A 139 0.10 9.28 -3.33
N MET A 140 0.16 8.47 -2.27
CA MET A 140 -0.99 7.81 -1.67
C MET A 140 -1.59 8.66 -0.55
N PHE A 141 -2.88 8.51 -0.30
CA PHE A 141 -3.56 9.06 0.86
C PHE A 141 -3.36 8.10 2.04
N THR A 142 -2.26 8.30 2.77
CA THR A 142 -1.98 7.49 3.96
C THR A 142 -2.89 7.91 5.11
N ILE A 143 -3.75 7.00 5.55
CA ILE A 143 -4.75 7.30 6.60
C ILE A 143 -4.06 7.70 7.92
N PRO A 144 -4.70 8.52 8.77
CA PRO A 144 -4.14 8.94 10.05
C PRO A 144 -3.75 7.78 10.97
N ASN A 145 -4.63 6.79 11.14
CA ASN A 145 -4.45 5.70 12.07
C ASN A 145 -3.40 4.68 11.56
N GLN A 146 -2.76 3.97 12.48
CA GLN A 146 -1.72 2.99 12.17
C GLN A 146 -1.58 1.95 13.29
N SER A 147 -1.03 0.77 12.97
CA SER A 147 -0.79 -0.30 13.93
C SER A 147 0.70 -0.51 14.19
N SER A 148 1.09 -0.65 15.46
CA SER A 148 2.43 -1.08 15.87
C SER A 148 2.30 -2.07 17.03
N VAL A 149 2.59 -3.34 16.74
CA VAL A 149 2.47 -4.45 17.70
C VAL A 149 3.84 -4.78 18.30
N PRO A 150 4.12 -4.42 19.57
CA PRO A 150 5.33 -4.80 20.26
C PRO A 150 5.30 -6.27 20.67
N LYS A 151 6.49 -6.86 20.91
CA LYS A 151 6.66 -8.25 21.36
C LYS A 151 5.72 -9.21 20.63
N ALA A 152 5.61 -9.09 19.31
CA ALA A 152 4.52 -9.69 18.53
C ALA A 152 4.36 -11.20 18.75
N TYR A 153 5.44 -11.91 19.09
CA TYR A 153 5.39 -13.33 19.48
C TYR A 153 4.45 -13.64 20.66
N GLN A 154 4.09 -12.66 21.49
CA GLN A 154 3.13 -12.80 22.60
C GLN A 154 1.68 -12.60 22.16
N GLU A 155 1.46 -11.94 21.02
CA GLU A 155 0.15 -11.46 20.54
C GLU A 155 -0.51 -12.39 19.51
N PHE A 156 0.17 -13.48 19.13
CA PHE A 156 -0.37 -14.48 18.21
C PHE A 156 -0.47 -15.85 18.89
N ASN A 157 -1.55 -16.56 18.60
CA ASN A 157 -1.74 -17.96 18.97
C ASN A 157 -0.85 -18.88 18.12
N GLU A 158 -0.71 -20.14 18.52
CA GLU A 158 0.10 -21.12 17.80
C GLU A 158 -0.37 -21.32 16.36
N ASP A 159 -1.69 -21.28 16.13
CA ASP A 159 -2.35 -21.38 14.82
C ASP A 159 -2.16 -20.14 13.92
N GLY A 160 -1.52 -19.09 14.42
CA GLY A 160 -1.25 -17.86 13.69
C GLY A 160 -2.35 -16.80 13.75
N THR A 161 -3.45 -17.05 14.49
CA THR A 161 -4.47 -16.03 14.76
C THR A 161 -3.97 -15.02 15.78
N MET A 162 -4.39 -13.75 15.64
CA MET A 162 -4.07 -12.72 16.62
C MET A 162 -4.97 -12.88 17.85
N LYS A 163 -4.40 -12.71 19.04
CA LYS A 163 -5.14 -12.76 20.30
C LYS A 163 -6.06 -11.56 20.43
N ASP A 164 -7.11 -11.71 21.24
CA ASP A 164 -7.93 -10.59 21.65
C ASP A 164 -7.13 -9.68 22.59
N SER A 165 -6.82 -8.47 22.13
CA SER A 165 -5.96 -7.52 22.84
C SER A 165 -6.17 -6.10 22.31
N PRO A 166 -5.74 -5.07 23.05
CA PRO A 166 -5.79 -3.69 22.58
C PRO A 166 -5.04 -3.46 21.25
N TYR A 167 -4.09 -4.33 20.91
CA TYR A 167 -3.41 -4.26 19.61
C TYR A 167 -4.30 -4.76 18.49
N ARG A 168 -5.13 -5.79 18.73
CA ARG A 168 -6.12 -6.26 17.77
C ARG A 168 -7.23 -5.23 17.57
N ASP A 169 -7.72 -4.60 18.64
CA ASP A 169 -8.67 -3.48 18.57
C ASP A 169 -8.13 -2.36 17.67
N ARG A 170 -6.84 -2.01 17.83
CA ARG A 170 -6.20 -1.04 16.95
C ARG A 170 -6.15 -1.50 15.49
N VAL A 171 -5.94 -2.79 15.21
CA VAL A 171 -5.99 -3.30 13.83
C VAL A 171 -7.40 -3.14 13.25
N VAL A 172 -8.42 -3.39 14.05
CA VAL A 172 -9.83 -3.17 13.66
C VAL A 172 -10.06 -1.70 13.31
N ASP A 173 -9.66 -0.76 14.17
CA ASP A 173 -9.80 0.68 13.91
C ASP A 173 -9.09 1.10 12.60
N VAL A 174 -7.88 0.59 12.36
CA VAL A 174 -7.08 0.92 11.17
C VAL A 174 -7.75 0.38 9.90
N MET A 175 -8.28 -0.85 9.93
CA MET A 175 -8.99 -1.43 8.79
C MET A 175 -10.33 -0.75 8.53
N GLU A 176 -11.07 -0.40 9.58
CA GLU A 176 -12.31 0.36 9.46
C GLU A 176 -12.05 1.74 8.83
N GLU A 177 -11.04 2.45 9.32
CA GLU A 177 -10.65 3.74 8.79
C GLU A 177 -10.19 3.62 7.33
N LEU A 178 -9.35 2.64 7.00
CA LEU A 178 -8.93 2.38 5.62
C LEU A 178 -10.13 2.13 4.72
N TYR A 179 -11.05 1.28 5.14
CA TYR A 179 -12.25 0.94 4.37
C TYR A 179 -13.08 2.20 4.07
N ARG A 180 -13.40 2.98 5.11
CA ARG A 180 -14.17 4.23 4.98
C ARG A 180 -13.49 5.25 4.06
N PHE A 181 -12.18 5.48 4.22
CA PHE A 181 -11.44 6.39 3.35
C PHE A 181 -11.37 5.89 1.90
N THR A 182 -11.27 4.57 1.70
CA THR A 182 -11.24 4.00 0.34
C THR A 182 -12.58 4.22 -0.35
N LEU A 183 -13.71 3.97 0.33
CA LEU A 183 -15.04 4.28 -0.19
C LEU A 183 -15.20 5.78 -0.50
N LEU A 184 -14.68 6.65 0.35
CA LEU A 184 -14.78 8.10 0.20
C LEU A 184 -14.00 8.63 -1.02
N LEU A 185 -12.81 8.08 -1.27
CA LEU A 185 -11.86 8.66 -2.23
C LEU A 185 -11.86 7.97 -3.60
N ARG A 186 -12.23 6.69 -3.70
CA ARG A 186 -12.00 5.89 -4.92
C ARG A 186 -12.68 6.40 -6.19
N GLU A 187 -13.85 7.04 -6.08
CA GLU A 187 -14.55 7.63 -7.23
C GLU A 187 -14.05 9.03 -7.61
N ARG A 188 -13.19 9.62 -6.79
CA ARG A 188 -12.70 11.00 -6.95
C ARG A 188 -11.21 11.07 -7.25
N VAL A 189 -10.55 9.93 -7.52
CA VAL A 189 -9.11 9.90 -7.77
C VAL A 189 -8.71 10.83 -8.90
N ASP A 190 -9.46 10.84 -10.01
CA ASP A 190 -9.17 11.71 -11.15
C ASP A 190 -9.30 13.20 -10.79
N GLU A 191 -10.35 13.58 -10.06
CA GLU A 191 -10.54 14.95 -9.56
C GLU A 191 -9.42 15.36 -8.59
N LEU A 192 -9.11 14.51 -7.60
CA LEU A 192 -8.10 14.77 -6.57
C LEU A 192 -6.67 14.80 -7.11
N THR A 193 -6.44 14.20 -8.28
CA THR A 193 -5.12 14.13 -8.94
C THR A 193 -5.01 15.04 -10.15
N ASP A 194 -6.07 15.77 -10.52
CA ASP A 194 -6.04 16.84 -11.51
C ASP A 194 -5.36 18.10 -10.94
N ARG A 195 -4.04 18.18 -11.16
CA ARG A 195 -3.20 19.24 -10.59
C ARG A 195 -3.03 20.41 -11.53
N TYR A 196 -3.15 21.62 -10.95
CA TYR A 196 -2.89 22.88 -11.65
C TYR A 196 -1.55 22.90 -12.41
N SER A 197 -0.46 22.45 -11.78
CA SER A 197 0.87 22.44 -12.41
C SER A 197 0.94 21.51 -13.62
N GLU A 198 0.24 20.38 -13.59
CA GLU A 198 0.18 19.43 -14.70
C GLU A 198 -0.66 20.01 -15.85
N ARG A 199 -1.82 20.63 -15.55
CA ARG A 199 -2.63 21.36 -16.55
C ARG A 199 -1.84 22.49 -17.22
N LYS A 200 -1.14 23.31 -16.43
CA LYS A 200 -0.30 24.40 -16.94
C LYS A 200 0.78 23.88 -17.90
N ALA A 201 1.47 22.80 -17.53
CA ALA A 201 2.53 22.20 -18.37
C ALA A 201 1.97 21.64 -19.69
N ALA A 202 0.79 21.01 -19.65
CA ALA A 202 0.12 20.50 -20.85
C ALA A 202 -0.24 21.62 -21.83
N THR A 203 -0.78 22.75 -21.34
CA THR A 203 -1.09 23.93 -22.16
C THR A 203 0.16 24.49 -22.83
N VAL A 204 1.27 24.65 -22.09
CA VAL A 204 2.53 25.15 -22.67
C VAL A 204 3.00 24.24 -23.81
N LYS A 205 3.01 22.92 -23.59
CA LYS A 205 3.42 21.94 -24.60
C LYS A 205 2.51 21.97 -25.84
N GLN A 206 1.21 22.17 -25.66
CA GLN A 206 0.26 22.29 -26.76
C GLN A 206 0.56 23.54 -27.60
N VAL A 207 0.76 24.69 -26.97
CA VAL A 207 1.11 25.95 -27.66
C VAL A 207 2.40 25.80 -28.46
N GLU A 208 3.44 25.21 -27.88
CA GLU A 208 4.71 24.95 -28.58
C GLU A 208 4.54 24.01 -29.79
N THR A 209 3.68 23.00 -29.66
CA THR A 209 3.44 22.03 -30.75
C THR A 209 2.69 22.69 -31.91
N THR A 210 1.64 23.47 -31.61
CA THR A 210 0.90 24.23 -32.62
C THR A 210 1.79 25.26 -33.31
N ALA A 211 2.65 25.95 -32.57
CA ALA A 211 3.58 26.93 -33.15
C ALA A 211 4.57 26.27 -34.13
N LYS A 212 5.10 25.08 -33.80
CA LYS A 212 6.01 24.34 -34.69
C LYS A 212 5.31 23.85 -35.97
N GLN A 213 4.07 23.40 -35.86
CA GLN A 213 3.28 22.97 -37.02
C GLN A 213 2.88 24.12 -37.95
N ALA A 214 2.71 25.34 -37.41
CA ALA A 214 2.43 26.53 -38.21
C ALA A 214 3.67 27.07 -38.95
N LEU A 215 4.88 26.64 -38.55
CA LEU A 215 6.15 27.06 -39.13
C LEU A 215 6.74 26.03 -40.12
N SER A 216 6.09 24.88 -40.29
CA SER A 216 6.45 23.79 -41.23
C SER A 216 5.50 23.75 -42.41
#